data_AF-A0AB74EPM5-F1
#
_entry.id   AF-A0AB74EPM5-F1
#
_cell.length_a   1.000
_cell.length_b   1.000
_cell.length_c   1.000
_cell.angle_alpha   90.00
_cell.angle_beta   90.00
_cell.angle_gamma   90.00
#
_symmetry.space_group_name_H-M   'P 1'
#
loop_
_entity.id
_entity.type
_entity.pdbx_description
1 polymer ?
#
loop_
_entity_poly.entity_id
_entity_poly.type
_entity_poly.pdbx_seq_one_letter_code
_entity_poly.pdbx_strand_id
1 'polypeptide(L)'
;MSINLSGTLTVQVIQGRRGPFKTAKLATSIGTFDVKNPILKQFEPGEYQGNFIIEQLKVKAYEWGGGATSYLDAALDWQHLAEFAQEFSSESDSPQDDPSDPFDPVPENGIRLPEYAETADQVGEMIAQNREHISLGEYILSDRDELNIARSMMKEAGYSYRPQSQTWCLQ
;
A
#
# COMPACT_ATOMS: atom_id res chain seq x y z
N MET A 1 -3.94 14.08 15.71
CA MET A 1 -4.03 13.37 16.99
C MET A 1 -3.52 11.98 16.70
N SER A 2 -2.44 11.54 17.35
CA SER A 2 -1.87 10.20 17.17
C SER A 2 -2.25 9.32 18.35
N ILE A 3 -2.34 8.01 18.09
CA ILE A 3 -2.64 6.98 19.08
C ILE A 3 -1.47 6.00 19.09
N ASN A 4 -0.93 5.69 20.27
CA ASN A 4 0.10 4.68 20.44
C ASN A 4 -0.54 3.36 20.89
N LEU A 5 -0.31 2.29 20.12
CA LEU A 5 -0.87 0.97 20.37
C LEU A 5 0.20 -0.11 20.25
N SER A 6 0.20 -1.04 21.18
CA SER A 6 0.94 -2.28 21.01
C SER A 6 0.26 -3.16 19.95
N GLY A 7 1.07 -3.86 19.17
CA GLY A 7 0.58 -4.75 18.13
C GLY A 7 1.67 -5.58 17.48
N THR A 8 1.28 -6.30 16.44
CA THR A 8 2.16 -7.06 15.58
C THR A 8 2.03 -6.55 14.15
N LEU A 9 3.13 -6.09 13.57
CA LEU A 9 3.22 -5.74 12.16
C LEU A 9 3.73 -6.96 11.38
N THR A 10 2.87 -7.56 10.58
CA THR A 10 3.23 -8.68 9.69
C THR A 10 3.56 -8.12 8.32
N VAL A 11 4.83 -8.20 7.92
CA VAL A 11 5.33 -7.76 6.60
C VAL A 11 5.41 -8.97 5.67
N GLN A 12 4.80 -8.88 4.50
CA GLN A 12 4.76 -9.96 3.51
C GLN A 12 5.15 -9.46 2.14
N VAL A 13 5.80 -10.31 1.35
CA VAL A 13 6.04 -10.07 -0.07
C VAL A 13 4.92 -10.72 -0.87
N ILE A 14 4.12 -9.89 -1.54
CA ILE A 14 3.11 -10.38 -2.48
C ILE A 14 3.75 -10.47 -3.87
N GLN A 15 3.59 -11.63 -4.50
CA GLN A 15 3.95 -11.84 -5.90
C GLN A 15 2.87 -11.24 -6.80
N GLY A 16 3.02 -9.95 -7.14
CA GLY A 16 2.15 -9.29 -8.09
C GLY A 16 2.44 -9.73 -9.52
N ARG A 17 1.46 -9.55 -10.42
CA ARG A 17 1.67 -9.65 -11.87
C ARG A 17 2.80 -8.75 -12.40
N ARG A 18 3.21 -7.76 -11.61
CA ARG A 18 4.15 -6.68 -11.94
C ARG A 18 5.43 -6.75 -11.09
N GLY A 19 5.72 -7.91 -10.52
CA GLY A 19 6.87 -8.15 -9.64
C GLY A 19 6.50 -8.18 -8.15
N PRO A 20 7.44 -8.63 -7.30
CA PRO A 20 7.23 -8.73 -5.87
C PRO A 20 7.15 -7.33 -5.23
N PHE A 21 6.16 -7.12 -4.37
CA PHE A 21 6.05 -5.90 -3.55
C PHE A 21 5.77 -6.24 -2.09
N LYS A 22 6.29 -5.44 -1.17
CA LYS A 22 6.08 -5.61 0.27
C LYS A 22 4.79 -4.90 0.69
N THR A 23 3.96 -5.60 1.44
CA THR A 23 2.78 -5.07 2.13
C THR A 23 2.90 -5.39 3.61
N ALA A 24 2.20 -4.65 4.47
CA ALA A 24 2.12 -4.99 5.87
C ALA A 24 0.70 -4.92 6.42
N LYS A 25 0.43 -5.75 7.42
CA LYS A 25 -0.79 -5.70 8.24
C LYS A 25 -0.40 -5.46 9.68
N LEU A 26 -1.02 -4.48 10.31
CA LEU A 26 -0.84 -4.17 11.73
C LEU A 26 -2.04 -4.71 12.51
N ALA A 27 -1.82 -5.75 13.30
CA ALA A 27 -2.81 -6.28 14.23
C ALA A 27 -2.64 -5.66 15.62
N THR A 28 -3.72 -5.10 16.17
CA THR A 28 -3.74 -4.45 17.49
C THR A 28 -4.97 -4.90 18.29
N SER A 29 -5.07 -4.48 19.56
CA SER A 29 -6.24 -4.74 20.41
C SER A 29 -7.55 -4.12 19.91
N ILE A 30 -7.48 -3.10 19.05
CA ILE A 30 -8.66 -2.39 18.52
C ILE A 30 -9.04 -2.84 17.10
N GLY A 31 -8.23 -3.69 16.47
CA GLY A 31 -8.47 -4.17 15.13
C GLY A 31 -7.19 -4.40 14.32
N THR A 32 -7.39 -4.80 13.07
CA THR A 32 -6.34 -5.04 12.09
C THR A 32 -6.42 -4.01 10.98
N PHE A 33 -5.27 -3.44 10.64
CA PHE A 33 -5.16 -2.36 9.67
C PHE A 33 -4.20 -2.73 8.56
N ASP A 34 -4.54 -2.36 7.33
CA ASP A 34 -3.59 -2.42 6.22
C ASP A 34 -2.61 -1.24 6.33
N VAL A 35 -1.32 -1.52 6.20
CA VAL A 35 -0.25 -0.52 6.23
C VAL A 35 0.40 -0.48 4.86
N LYS A 36 0.35 0.69 4.23
CA LYS A 36 0.87 0.91 2.87
C LYS A 36 1.77 2.13 2.86
N ASN A 37 3.09 1.90 2.83
CA ASN A 37 4.07 2.96 2.75
C ASN A 37 5.40 2.47 2.14
N PRO A 38 6.08 3.27 1.29
CA PRO A 38 7.38 2.91 0.70
C PRO A 38 8.46 2.45 1.70
N ILE A 39 8.38 2.90 2.96
CA ILE A 39 9.26 2.46 4.05
C ILE A 39 9.26 0.95 4.28
N LEU A 40 8.15 0.27 3.95
CA LEU A 40 8.04 -1.18 4.04
C LEU A 40 9.04 -1.91 3.15
N LYS A 41 9.59 -1.25 2.12
CA LYS A 41 10.69 -1.80 1.29
C LYS A 41 11.91 -2.18 2.14
N GLN A 42 12.12 -1.50 3.29
CA GLN A 42 13.25 -1.65 4.21
C GLN A 42 13.10 -2.83 5.19
N PHE A 43 11.87 -3.31 5.41
CA PHE A 43 11.59 -4.42 6.31
C PHE A 43 11.79 -5.76 5.62
N GLU A 44 12.40 -6.73 6.27
CA GLU A 44 12.35 -8.10 5.77
C GLU A 44 10.94 -8.73 5.97
N PRO A 45 10.56 -9.75 5.20
CA PRO A 45 9.31 -10.46 5.44
C PRO A 45 9.33 -11.13 6.82
N GLY A 46 8.29 -10.95 7.62
CA GLY A 46 8.24 -11.48 8.97
C GLY A 46 7.24 -10.78 9.87
N GLU A 47 7.23 -11.14 11.15
CA GLU A 47 6.40 -10.53 12.18
C GLU A 47 7.23 -9.67 13.11
N TYR A 48 6.77 -8.43 13.34
CA TYR A 48 7.43 -7.46 14.18
C TYR A 48 6.51 -7.02 15.30
N GLN A 49 6.82 -7.42 16.53
CA GLN A 49 6.08 -6.98 17.72
C GLN A 49 6.61 -5.64 18.22
N GLY A 50 5.72 -4.71 18.53
CA GLY A 50 6.13 -3.39 18.95
C GLY A 50 4.99 -2.48 19.35
N ASN A 51 5.35 -1.25 19.67
CA ASN A 51 4.41 -0.15 19.87
C ASN A 51 4.41 0.71 18.62
N PHE A 52 3.23 0.89 18.02
CA PHE A 52 3.06 1.61 16.77
C PHE A 52 2.26 2.89 17.04
N ILE A 53 2.80 4.00 16.54
CA ILE A 53 2.13 5.30 16.60
C ILE A 53 1.28 5.43 15.34
N ILE A 54 -0.03 5.31 15.49
CA ILE A 54 -1.00 5.53 14.42
C ILE A 54 -1.32 7.03 14.35
N GLU A 55 -0.94 7.67 13.24
CA GLU A 55 -1.21 9.09 13.00
C GLU A 55 -2.57 9.34 12.37
N GLN A 56 -3.02 8.44 11.50
CA GLN A 56 -4.30 8.53 10.82
C GLN A 56 -4.89 7.16 10.53
N LEU A 57 -6.20 7.01 10.71
CA LEU A 57 -6.98 5.90 10.17
C LEU A 57 -7.78 6.40 8.95
N LYS A 58 -7.64 5.71 7.83
CA LYS A 58 -8.41 6.00 6.61
C LYS A 58 -9.40 4.87 6.38
N VAL A 59 -10.68 5.20 6.30
CA VAL A 59 -11.73 4.26 5.91
C VAL A 59 -11.95 4.39 4.41
N LYS A 60 -11.72 3.32 3.66
CA LYS A 60 -12.02 3.24 2.23
C LYS A 60 -13.30 2.44 2.05
N ALA A 61 -14.41 3.13 1.81
CA ALA A 61 -15.69 2.50 1.50
C ALA A 61 -15.89 2.42 -0.03
N TYR A 62 -16.31 1.25 -0.49
CA TYR A 62 -16.70 0.99 -1.88
C TYR A 62 -18.14 0.51 -1.91
N GLU A 63 -18.99 1.23 -2.63
CA GLU A 63 -20.38 0.86 -2.84
C GLU A 63 -20.55 0.26 -4.25
N TRP A 64 -21.38 -0.77 -4.37
CA TRP A 64 -21.83 -1.31 -5.66
C TRP A 64 -23.33 -1.58 -5.62
N GLY A 65 -23.93 -1.87 -6.78
CA GLY A 65 -25.36 -2.13 -6.93
C GLY A 65 -25.82 -3.40 -6.19
N GLY A 66 -25.92 -3.34 -4.86
CA GLY A 66 -26.32 -4.44 -3.99
C GLY A 66 -25.59 -4.50 -2.64
N GLY A 67 -24.58 -3.66 -2.38
CA GLY A 67 -23.85 -3.68 -1.10
C GLY A 67 -22.73 -2.66 -1.00
N ALA A 68 -22.02 -2.68 0.12
CA ALA A 68 -20.83 -1.88 0.36
C ALA A 68 -19.76 -2.68 1.12
N THR A 69 -18.48 -2.49 0.79
CA THR A 69 -17.32 -3.00 1.53
C THR A 69 -16.52 -1.82 2.07
N SER A 70 -15.96 -1.95 3.27
CA SER A 70 -15.04 -0.96 3.84
C SER A 70 -13.70 -1.60 4.21
N TYR A 71 -12.60 -0.89 3.96
CA TYR A 71 -11.25 -1.22 4.41
C TYR A 71 -10.74 -0.14 5.35
N LEU A 72 -9.91 -0.52 6.34
CA LEU A 72 -9.22 0.43 7.21
C LEU A 72 -7.72 0.39 6.97
N ASP A 73 -7.18 1.52 6.52
CA ASP A 73 -5.74 1.73 6.38
C ASP A 73 -5.22 2.56 7.57
N ALA A 74 -4.08 2.16 8.13
CA ALA A 74 -3.38 2.93 9.15
C ALA A 74 -2.15 3.63 8.55
N ALA A 75 -2.10 4.96 8.69
CA ALA A 75 -0.87 5.72 8.52
C ALA A 75 -0.15 5.76 9.89
N LEU A 76 1.07 5.25 9.92
CA LEU A 76 1.92 5.24 11.11
C LEU A 76 2.90 6.42 11.08
N ASP A 77 3.54 6.71 12.21
CA ASP A 77 4.71 7.57 12.24
C ASP A 77 5.84 6.88 11.49
N TRP A 78 6.18 7.41 10.32
CA TRP A 78 7.16 6.80 9.43
C TRP A 78 8.59 6.96 9.92
N GLN A 79 8.91 7.98 10.73
CA GLN A 79 10.26 8.14 11.27
C GLN A 79 10.51 7.09 12.35
N HIS A 80 9.56 6.93 13.28
CA HIS A 80 9.60 5.86 14.27
C HIS A 80 9.61 4.47 13.62
N LEU A 81 8.83 4.28 12.55
CA LEU A 81 8.82 2.99 11.84
C LEU A 81 10.15 2.70 11.14
N ALA A 82 10.88 3.71 10.68
CA ALA A 82 12.19 3.54 10.02
C ALA A 82 13.26 3.14 11.02
N GLU A 83 13.28 3.82 12.17
CA GLU A 83 14.18 3.52 13.29
C GLU A 83 13.93 2.08 13.78
N PHE A 84 12.66 1.72 13.96
CA PHE A 84 12.26 0.37 14.34
C PHE A 84 12.71 -0.72 13.33
N ALA A 85 12.63 -0.44 12.02
CA ALA A 85 13.15 -1.36 10.98
C ALA A 85 14.67 -1.58 11.10
N GLN A 86 15.39 -0.53 11.48
CA GLN A 86 16.84 -0.55 11.57
C GLN A 86 17.32 -1.35 12.79
N GLU A 87 16.59 -1.26 13.91
CA GLU A 87 16.86 -2.03 15.13
C GLU A 87 16.71 -3.54 14.91
N PHE A 88 15.63 -3.97 14.23
CA PHE A 88 15.40 -5.38 13.89
C PHE A 88 16.31 -5.91 12.78
N SER A 89 16.95 -5.05 12.00
CA SER A 89 17.96 -5.47 11.00
C SER A 89 19.30 -5.84 11.66
N SER A 90 19.53 -5.42 12.91
CA SER A 90 20.80 -5.62 13.64
C SER A 90 20.80 -6.77 14.65
N GLU A 91 19.63 -7.27 15.06
CA GLU A 91 19.52 -8.43 15.96
C GLU A 91 18.87 -9.61 15.23
N SER A 92 19.72 -10.48 14.67
CA SER A 92 19.32 -11.80 14.22
C SER A 92 18.98 -12.69 15.42
N ASP A 93 17.71 -12.77 15.77
CA ASP A 93 17.15 -14.02 16.30
C ASP A 93 15.81 -14.25 15.62
N SER A 94 15.73 -15.32 14.83
CA SER A 94 14.58 -15.66 14.01
C SER A 94 13.68 -16.60 14.80
N PRO A 95 12.46 -16.20 15.23
CA PRO A 95 11.51 -17.16 15.73
C PRO A 95 10.83 -17.87 14.55
N GLN A 96 10.69 -19.17 14.73
CA GLN A 96 10.26 -20.19 13.79
C GLN A 96 9.02 -19.88 12.94
N ASP A 97 9.08 -20.35 11.68
CA ASP A 97 7.96 -20.64 10.78
C ASP A 97 6.80 -21.32 11.55
N ASP A 98 5.79 -20.55 11.92
CA ASP A 98 4.41 -21.03 11.90
C ASP A 98 3.88 -20.77 10.47
N PRO A 99 3.21 -21.73 9.83
CA PRO A 99 2.54 -21.48 8.56
C PRO A 99 1.32 -20.59 8.85
N SER A 100 1.56 -19.29 9.00
CA SER A 100 0.52 -18.27 8.88
C SER A 100 -0.06 -18.45 7.49
N ASP A 101 -1.29 -18.97 7.46
CA ASP A 101 -2.11 -19.17 6.28
C ASP A 101 -1.91 -17.97 5.34
N PRO A 102 -1.47 -18.18 4.09
CA PRO A 102 -1.38 -17.08 3.15
C PRO A 102 -2.78 -16.50 3.07
N PHE A 103 -2.97 -15.30 3.62
CA PHE A 103 -4.22 -14.59 3.45
C PHE A 103 -4.23 -14.15 1.98
N ASP A 104 -4.61 -15.08 1.13
CA ASP A 104 -4.87 -14.87 -0.27
C ASP A 104 -6.00 -13.83 -0.25
N PRO A 105 -5.78 -12.60 -0.76
CA PRO A 105 -6.87 -11.64 -0.89
C PRO A 105 -7.76 -12.19 -2.00
N VAL A 106 -8.57 -13.20 -1.68
CA VAL A 106 -9.63 -13.66 -2.54
C VAL A 106 -10.59 -12.49 -2.60
N PRO A 107 -10.81 -11.84 -3.76
CA PRO A 107 -11.89 -10.90 -3.89
C PRO A 107 -13.18 -11.71 -3.73
N GLU A 108 -13.69 -11.82 -2.50
CA GLU A 108 -14.71 -12.80 -2.11
C GLU A 108 -16.05 -12.60 -2.86
N ASN A 109 -16.21 -11.57 -3.69
CA ASN A 109 -17.44 -11.32 -4.42
C ASN A 109 -17.27 -10.94 -5.90
N GLY A 110 -16.14 -11.23 -6.55
CA GLY A 110 -15.93 -10.83 -7.96
C GLY A 110 -15.92 -9.31 -8.17
N ILE A 111 -15.81 -8.55 -7.08
CA ILE A 111 -15.65 -7.10 -7.10
C ILE A 111 -14.22 -6.82 -7.51
N ARG A 112 -14.04 -6.31 -8.73
CA ARG A 112 -12.74 -5.84 -9.20
C ARG A 112 -12.46 -4.50 -8.54
N LEU A 113 -11.48 -4.48 -7.64
CA LEU A 113 -10.91 -3.21 -7.19
C LEU A 113 -10.38 -2.44 -8.41
N PRO A 114 -10.55 -1.10 -8.45
CA PRO A 114 -9.91 -0.27 -9.47
C PRO A 114 -8.40 -0.53 -9.49
N GLU A 115 -7.85 -0.63 -10.70
CA GLU A 115 -6.43 -0.93 -10.92
C GLU A 115 -5.63 0.37 -10.77
N TYR A 116 -4.90 0.49 -9.66
CA TYR A 116 -4.03 1.62 -9.37
C TYR A 116 -2.58 1.33 -9.81
N ALA A 117 -1.87 2.35 -10.28
CA ALA A 117 -0.44 2.28 -10.50
C ALA A 117 0.31 2.59 -9.20
N GLU A 118 1.03 1.61 -8.65
CA GLU A 118 1.76 1.77 -7.38
C GLU A 118 3.24 2.14 -7.56
N THR A 119 3.78 2.11 -8.79
CA THR A 119 5.13 2.60 -9.13
C THR A 119 5.17 3.35 -10.47
N ALA A 120 6.19 4.17 -10.70
CA ALA A 120 6.36 4.90 -11.97
C ALA A 120 6.47 3.96 -13.19
N ASP A 121 7.13 2.80 -13.04
CA ASP A 121 7.22 1.79 -14.10
C ASP A 121 5.82 1.27 -14.49
N GLN A 122 4.95 1.07 -13.51
CA GLN A 122 3.57 0.65 -13.75
C GLN A 122 2.75 1.69 -14.50
N VAL A 123 3.03 2.98 -14.27
CA VAL A 123 2.46 4.07 -15.06
C VAL A 123 2.92 3.97 -16.51
N GLY A 124 4.23 3.73 -16.73
CA GLY A 124 4.78 3.49 -18.08
C GLY A 124 4.14 2.32 -18.81
N GLU A 125 3.94 1.19 -18.13
CA GLU A 125 3.23 0.05 -18.70
C GLU A 125 1.76 0.36 -19.04
N MET A 126 1.06 1.11 -18.17
CA MET A 126 -0.34 1.50 -18.42
C MET A 126 -0.47 2.46 -19.60
N ILE A 127 0.50 3.36 -19.76
CA ILE A 127 0.63 4.22 -20.94
C ILE A 127 0.89 3.36 -22.19
N ALA A 128 1.82 2.40 -22.13
CA ALA A 128 2.15 1.52 -23.25
C ALA A 128 0.95 0.64 -23.67
N GLN A 129 0.08 0.28 -22.72
CA GLN A 129 -1.18 -0.41 -22.96
C GLN A 129 -2.32 0.51 -23.45
N ASN A 130 -2.05 1.80 -23.65
CA ASN A 130 -3.01 2.81 -24.08
C ASN A 130 -4.28 2.87 -23.20
N ARG A 131 -4.10 2.77 -21.88
CA ARG A 131 -5.20 2.85 -20.91
C ARG A 131 -5.85 4.22 -21.00
N GLU A 132 -7.16 4.28 -21.22
CA GLU A 132 -7.90 5.56 -21.28
C GLU A 132 -7.82 6.34 -19.96
N HIS A 133 -7.71 5.62 -18.85
CA HIS A 133 -7.71 6.16 -17.49
C HIS A 133 -6.58 5.53 -16.67
N ILE A 134 -5.78 6.36 -16.01
CA ILE A 134 -4.73 5.93 -15.08
C ILE A 134 -4.99 6.56 -13.72
N SER A 135 -5.13 5.73 -12.69
CA SER A 135 -5.24 6.16 -11.31
C SER A 135 -3.93 5.86 -10.60
N LEU A 136 -3.35 6.85 -9.93
CA LEU A 136 -2.15 6.65 -9.13
C LEU A 136 -2.52 6.06 -7.77
N GLY A 137 -1.80 5.02 -7.37
CA GLY A 137 -1.92 4.38 -6.08
C GLY A 137 -1.18 5.15 -4.99
N GLU A 138 -1.41 4.72 -3.75
CA GLU A 138 -0.98 5.46 -2.56
C GLU A 138 0.54 5.45 -2.37
N TYR A 139 1.23 4.44 -2.89
CA TYR A 139 2.70 4.37 -2.84
C TYR A 139 3.33 5.48 -3.71
N ILE A 140 2.90 5.61 -4.97
CA ILE A 140 3.31 6.72 -5.83
C ILE A 140 2.93 8.07 -5.21
N LEU A 141 1.72 8.20 -4.65
CA LEU A 141 1.28 9.49 -4.10
C LEU A 141 2.09 9.91 -2.87
N SER A 142 2.70 8.96 -2.16
CA SER A 142 3.50 9.20 -0.96
C SER A 142 4.98 9.43 -1.26
N ASP A 143 5.50 8.93 -2.39
CA ASP A 143 6.87 9.17 -2.84
C ASP A 143 6.92 10.31 -3.85
N ARG A 144 7.51 11.44 -3.44
CA ARG A 144 7.53 12.66 -4.25
C ARG A 144 8.32 12.48 -5.55
N ASP A 145 9.37 11.67 -5.55
CA ASP A 145 10.20 11.46 -6.74
C ASP A 145 9.50 10.52 -7.72
N GLU A 146 8.95 9.39 -7.24
CA GLU A 146 8.12 8.51 -8.08
C GLU A 146 6.89 9.25 -8.63
N LEU A 147 6.24 10.11 -7.83
CA LEU A 147 5.11 10.93 -8.26
C LEU A 147 5.49 11.89 -9.39
N ASN A 148 6.66 12.53 -9.30
CA ASN A 148 7.12 13.46 -10.33
C ASN A 148 7.43 12.72 -11.63
N ILE A 149 8.08 11.56 -11.54
CA ILE A 149 8.38 10.71 -12.70
C ILE A 149 7.06 10.28 -13.36
N ALA A 150 6.13 9.71 -12.60
CA ALA A 150 4.81 9.29 -13.09
C ALA A 150 4.06 10.44 -13.78
N ARG A 151 4.06 11.64 -13.18
CA ARG A 151 3.44 12.84 -13.77
C ARG A 151 4.10 13.27 -15.06
N SER A 152 5.44 13.22 -15.15
CA SER A 152 6.16 13.56 -16.39
C SER A 152 5.78 12.60 -17.50
N MET A 153 5.82 11.29 -17.23
CA MET A 153 5.47 10.25 -18.19
C MET A 153 4.03 10.40 -18.72
N MET A 154 3.07 10.63 -17.82
CA MET A 154 1.66 10.82 -18.21
C MET A 154 1.45 12.08 -19.06
N LYS A 155 2.12 13.20 -18.72
CA LYS A 155 2.03 14.43 -19.51
C LYS A 155 2.66 14.27 -20.90
N GLU A 156 3.83 13.63 -20.98
CA GLU A 156 4.51 13.32 -22.25
C GLU A 156 3.64 12.42 -23.15
N ALA A 157 2.89 11.49 -22.54
CA ALA A 157 1.94 10.63 -23.22
C ALA A 157 0.59 11.29 -23.54
N GLY A 158 0.39 12.58 -23.24
CA GLY A 158 -0.84 13.31 -23.58
C GLY A 158 -2.00 13.16 -22.59
N TYR A 159 -1.74 12.65 -21.39
CA TYR A 159 -2.76 12.56 -20.34
C TYR A 159 -2.98 13.89 -19.63
N SER A 160 -4.23 14.15 -19.27
CA SER A 160 -4.66 15.30 -18.47
C SER A 160 -5.24 14.86 -17.13
N TYR A 161 -4.91 15.58 -16.05
CA TYR A 161 -5.41 15.27 -14.72
C TYR A 161 -6.84 15.80 -14.52
N ARG A 162 -7.76 14.91 -14.13
CA ARG A 162 -9.12 15.27 -13.73
C ARG A 162 -9.25 15.24 -12.20
N PRO A 163 -9.42 16.41 -11.55
CA PRO A 163 -9.48 16.49 -10.09
C PRO A 163 -10.75 15.87 -9.49
N GLN A 164 -11.86 15.82 -10.25
CA GLN A 164 -13.14 15.28 -9.78
C GLN A 164 -13.09 13.76 -9.56
N SER A 165 -12.36 13.04 -10.40
CA SER A 165 -12.18 11.59 -10.33
C SER A 165 -10.82 11.17 -9.79
N GLN A 166 -9.93 12.15 -9.52
CA GLN A 166 -8.52 11.92 -9.16
C GLN A 166 -7.77 11.01 -10.16
N THR A 167 -8.18 11.03 -11.43
CA THR A 167 -7.62 10.17 -12.49
C THR A 167 -6.94 11.00 -13.57
N TRP A 168 -6.00 10.37 -14.27
CA TRP A 168 -5.40 10.89 -15.50
C TRP A 168 -6.12 10.29 -16.70
N CYS A 169 -6.55 11.13 -17.63
CA CYS A 169 -7.30 10.74 -18.82
C CYS A 169 -6.52 11.09 -20.09
N LEU A 170 -6.41 10.13 -21.00
CA LEU A 170 -5.84 10.37 -22.33
C LEU A 170 -6.77 11.31 -23.12
N GLN A 171 -6.22 12.38 -23.71
CA GLN A 171 -6.98 13.35 -24.51
C GLN A 171 -7.17 12.92 -25.96
#